data_AF-A0A1V8U3T9-F1
#
_entry.id   AF-A0A1V8U3T9-F1
#
_cell.length_a   1.000
_cell.length_b   1.000
_cell.length_c   1.000
_cell.angle_alpha   90.00
_cell.angle_beta   90.00
_cell.angle_gamma   90.00
#
_symmetry.space_group_name_H-M   'P 1'
#
loop_
_entity.id
_entity.type
_entity.pdbx_description
1 polymer ?
#
loop_
_entity_poly.entity_id
_entity_poly.type
_entity_poly.pdbx_seq_one_letter_code
_entity_poly.pdbx_strand_id
1 'polypeptide(L)'
;MSSSFPQLPDQPTISHTPPPGPKRQSSNFSPFSSAINYLTEPVSYTVSGVLRRMSIDEAPTPLARALSANYNGSMTDPSTGYYQPPPPTTRRLSPFQPPPLTPLTLAGYTASTSRQSRLLSKSLAEEIRLLLPPRLQLLSTWSLTYSLAQHGSALSTLYALCSSHSGKRGGFVLVIRDAQKGTFGAYLSDAPRPHPSYYGSGECFLWRAFRLPALPDLSSLPPPPSEDTTHAVRMTTIGALPRTPSSNSLTPSGSGTATPSEAIRFKAFPYTGLNDFSIYCETEFLSVGGGEDGKYGLWLDQDLRTGISEASLTFGNEGLSEEGRGFGVVGVELWWVGG
;
A
#
# COMPACT_ATOMS: atom_id res chain seq x y z
N MET A 1 74.98 0.98 -37.75
CA MET A 1 76.01 0.58 -36.78
C MET A 1 75.32 0.12 -35.51
N SER A 2 75.59 -1.14 -35.13
CA SER A 2 75.30 -1.88 -33.88
C SER A 2 73.95 -1.66 -33.16
N SER A 3 72.99 -2.60 -33.20
CA SER A 3 72.95 -3.96 -32.60
C SER A 3 73.16 -3.99 -31.08
N SER A 4 72.13 -4.39 -30.32
CA SER A 4 72.21 -5.31 -29.16
C SER A 4 70.81 -5.70 -28.67
N PHE A 5 70.48 -6.97 -28.84
CA PHE A 5 69.40 -7.71 -28.17
C PHE A 5 69.80 -8.03 -26.72
N PRO A 6 68.82 -8.36 -25.86
CA PRO A 6 69.03 -9.46 -24.92
C PRO A 6 67.93 -10.54 -24.96
N GLN A 7 68.47 -11.75 -24.96
CA GLN A 7 67.98 -13.13 -24.80
C GLN A 7 66.73 -13.42 -23.94
N LEU A 8 65.99 -14.42 -24.45
CA LEU A 8 65.01 -15.30 -23.80
C LEU A 8 65.64 -16.20 -22.71
N PRO A 9 64.86 -16.68 -21.73
CA PRO A 9 65.10 -17.99 -21.14
C PRO A 9 63.92 -18.96 -21.31
N ASP A 10 64.23 -20.24 -21.10
CA ASP A 10 63.60 -21.44 -21.63
C ASP A 10 62.17 -21.78 -21.19
N GLN A 11 61.50 -22.47 -22.11
CA GLN A 11 60.22 -23.16 -21.96
C GLN A 11 60.43 -24.54 -21.29
N PRO A 12 59.57 -24.98 -20.34
CA PRO A 12 59.45 -26.39 -20.04
C PRO A 12 58.12 -26.99 -20.51
N THR A 13 58.30 -28.10 -21.22
CA THR A 13 57.43 -29.14 -21.75
C THR A 13 56.09 -29.40 -21.04
N ILE A 14 55.02 -29.42 -21.85
CA ILE A 14 53.67 -29.87 -21.50
C ILE A 14 53.67 -31.40 -21.30
N SER A 15 53.17 -31.87 -20.15
CA SER A 15 52.76 -33.27 -19.96
C SER A 15 51.30 -33.31 -19.47
N HIS A 16 50.46 -34.02 -20.22
CA HIS A 16 49.03 -34.19 -19.98
C HIS A 16 48.77 -35.36 -19.02
N THR A 17 48.08 -35.11 -17.92
CA THR A 17 47.42 -36.14 -17.09
C THR A 17 46.03 -35.64 -16.64
N PRO A 18 44.95 -36.43 -16.78
CA PRO A 18 43.58 -36.01 -16.48
C PRO A 18 43.21 -36.18 -14.98
N PRO A 19 42.32 -35.36 -14.42
CA PRO A 19 41.88 -35.48 -13.03
C PRO A 19 40.74 -36.52 -12.84
N PRO A 20 40.66 -37.18 -11.66
CA PRO A 20 39.67 -38.21 -11.37
C PRO A 20 38.32 -37.62 -10.91
N GLY A 21 37.22 -38.25 -11.35
CA GLY A 21 35.85 -37.90 -10.94
C GLY A 21 35.49 -38.36 -9.51
N PRO A 22 34.56 -37.68 -8.82
CA PRO A 22 34.23 -38.00 -7.43
C PRO A 22 33.25 -39.19 -7.34
N LYS A 23 33.60 -40.14 -6.46
CA LYS A 23 32.78 -41.28 -6.04
C LYS A 23 31.75 -40.84 -5.00
N ARG A 24 30.53 -41.33 -5.17
CA ARG A 24 29.38 -41.18 -4.26
C ARG A 24 29.48 -42.27 -3.18
N GLN A 25 29.60 -41.90 -1.91
CA GLN A 25 29.37 -42.81 -0.79
C GLN A 25 28.51 -42.14 0.29
N SER A 26 27.44 -42.84 0.64
CA SER A 26 26.47 -42.56 1.68
C SER A 26 27.02 -42.87 3.06
N SER A 27 26.71 -42.04 4.06
CA SER A 27 26.61 -42.51 5.44
C SER A 27 25.52 -41.75 6.20
N ASN A 28 24.68 -42.55 6.88
CA ASN A 28 23.64 -42.14 7.80
C ASN A 28 24.25 -41.76 9.17
N PHE A 29 23.66 -40.79 9.89
CA PHE A 29 23.02 -40.94 11.21
C PHE A 29 22.80 -39.56 11.89
N SER A 30 21.66 -39.43 12.56
CA SER A 30 21.08 -38.31 13.33
C SER A 30 21.29 -38.52 14.86
N PRO A 31 20.71 -37.78 15.84
CA PRO A 31 20.41 -36.33 16.04
C PRO A 31 20.72 -35.78 17.50
N PHE A 32 20.39 -34.49 17.74
CA PHE A 32 20.09 -33.76 19.01
C PHE A 32 21.18 -33.30 20.01
N SER A 33 21.20 -31.98 20.32
CA SER A 33 21.25 -31.29 21.65
C SER A 33 21.65 -29.79 21.45
N SER A 34 20.79 -28.78 21.62
CA SER A 34 20.28 -28.12 22.85
C SER A 34 21.10 -26.90 23.34
N ALA A 35 20.53 -25.69 23.18
CA ALA A 35 20.56 -24.49 24.05
C ALA A 35 20.12 -23.30 23.15
N ILE A 36 19.04 -22.56 23.42
CA ILE A 36 18.86 -21.59 24.51
C ILE A 36 17.35 -21.43 24.77
N ASN A 37 16.99 -21.44 26.06
CA ASN A 37 15.69 -21.05 26.60
C ASN A 37 15.65 -19.56 26.96
N TYR A 38 14.43 -19.06 27.16
CA TYR A 38 13.98 -17.76 27.72
C TYR A 38 13.59 -16.67 26.70
N LEU A 39 12.31 -16.72 26.29
CA LEU A 39 11.31 -15.71 26.66
C LEU A 39 9.91 -16.34 26.52
N THR A 40 9.08 -16.15 27.55
CA THR A 40 7.79 -16.81 27.78
C THR A 40 6.60 -15.92 27.36
N GLU A 41 5.56 -16.58 26.82
CA GLU A 41 4.12 -16.21 26.78
C GLU A 41 3.55 -15.31 25.64
N PRO A 42 2.28 -15.50 25.21
CA PRO A 42 2.03 -16.39 24.07
C PRO A 42 1.28 -15.68 22.93
N VAL A 43 1.70 -15.93 21.69
CA VAL A 43 0.78 -15.84 20.56
C VAL A 43 0.78 -17.21 19.90
N SER A 44 -0.32 -17.92 20.08
CA SER A 44 -0.56 -19.21 19.47
C SER A 44 -0.74 -19.01 17.97
N TYR A 45 0.34 -19.12 17.20
CA TYR A 45 0.28 -19.38 15.77
C TYR A 45 0.63 -20.85 15.57
N THR A 46 -0.40 -21.67 15.42
CA THR A 46 -0.26 -23.02 14.89
C THR A 46 0.43 -22.94 13.53
N VAL A 47 1.71 -23.27 13.52
CA VAL A 47 2.44 -23.75 12.36
C VAL A 47 1.75 -25.03 11.90
N SER A 48 0.82 -24.89 10.96
CA SER A 48 0.29 -26.03 10.20
C SER A 48 0.16 -25.64 8.73
N GLY A 49 1.27 -25.12 8.18
CA GLY A 49 1.36 -24.69 6.78
C GLY A 49 2.26 -25.54 5.89
N VAL A 50 3.07 -26.45 6.45
CA VAL A 50 4.03 -27.26 5.66
C VAL A 50 3.76 -28.77 5.71
N LEU A 51 2.77 -29.23 6.50
CA LEU A 51 2.39 -30.65 6.56
C LEU A 51 0.94 -30.91 6.09
N ARG A 52 0.53 -30.28 4.97
CA ARG A 52 -0.68 -30.69 4.22
C ARG A 52 -0.44 -30.88 2.72
N ARG A 53 0.78 -31.26 2.34
CA ARG A 53 0.97 -32.18 1.22
C ARG A 53 1.37 -33.50 1.84
N MET A 54 0.69 -34.59 1.47
CA MET A 54 0.77 -35.95 2.02
C MET A 54 -0.35 -36.30 3.03
N SER A 55 -1.60 -35.89 2.79
CA SER A 55 -2.73 -36.72 3.20
C SER A 55 -3.17 -37.52 1.98
N ILE A 56 -2.73 -38.78 1.95
CA ILE A 56 -3.41 -39.85 1.19
C ILE A 56 -4.85 -39.87 1.72
N ASP A 57 -5.77 -39.29 0.96
CA ASP A 57 -7.20 -39.51 1.15
C ASP A 57 -7.56 -40.66 0.21
N GLU A 58 -7.44 -41.89 0.72
CA GLU A 58 -8.17 -42.99 0.13
C GLU A 58 -9.65 -42.78 0.47
N ALA A 59 -10.36 -42.12 -0.44
CA ALA A 59 -11.78 -41.84 -0.27
C ALA A 59 -12.55 -43.17 -0.05
N PRO A 60 -13.27 -43.32 1.07
CA PRO A 60 -13.78 -44.63 1.52
C PRO A 60 -14.99 -45.13 0.73
N THR A 61 -15.55 -44.32 -0.19
CA THR A 61 -16.72 -44.70 -1.00
C THR A 61 -16.48 -44.44 -2.49
N PRO A 62 -17.05 -45.28 -3.39
CA PRO A 62 -16.89 -45.13 -4.84
C PRO A 62 -17.35 -43.76 -5.35
N LEU A 63 -18.40 -43.21 -4.74
CA LEU A 63 -18.95 -41.88 -5.04
C LEU A 63 -17.97 -40.76 -4.65
N ALA A 64 -17.35 -40.84 -3.47
CA ALA A 64 -16.36 -39.86 -3.03
C ALA A 64 -15.08 -39.90 -3.90
N ARG A 65 -14.72 -41.08 -4.43
CA ARG A 65 -13.59 -41.23 -5.35
C ARG A 65 -13.86 -40.58 -6.72
N ALA A 66 -15.09 -40.67 -7.23
CA ALA A 66 -15.51 -40.01 -8.47
C ALA A 66 -15.61 -38.47 -8.36
N LEU A 67 -15.87 -37.95 -7.15
CA LEU A 67 -15.91 -36.51 -6.88
C LEU A 67 -14.54 -35.91 -6.50
N SER A 68 -13.50 -36.74 -6.39
CA SER A 68 -12.16 -36.27 -6.07
C SER A 68 -11.49 -35.62 -7.29
N ALA A 69 -10.80 -34.50 -7.07
CA ALA A 69 -10.16 -33.71 -8.12
C ALA A 69 -9.01 -34.42 -8.88
N ASN A 70 -8.65 -35.65 -8.48
CA ASN A 70 -7.59 -36.47 -9.06
C ASN A 70 -8.09 -37.75 -9.76
N TYR A 71 -9.40 -37.86 -10.05
CA TYR A 71 -9.95 -39.03 -10.74
C TYR A 71 -9.52 -39.09 -12.21
N ASN A 72 -8.64 -40.04 -12.55
CA ASN A 72 -8.13 -40.32 -13.90
C ASN A 72 -8.80 -41.54 -14.57
N GLY A 73 -10.07 -41.81 -14.27
CA GLY A 73 -10.81 -42.92 -14.89
C GLY A 73 -11.33 -42.59 -16.30
N SER A 74 -11.30 -43.56 -17.22
CA SER A 74 -11.93 -43.44 -18.55
C SER A 74 -13.44 -43.21 -18.40
N MET A 75 -13.93 -42.11 -18.96
CA MET A 75 -15.32 -41.64 -18.83
C MET A 75 -16.15 -42.04 -20.06
N THR A 76 -16.24 -43.35 -20.30
CA THR A 76 -17.06 -43.93 -21.37
C THR A 76 -17.87 -45.10 -20.80
N ASP A 77 -19.20 -45.01 -20.85
CA ASP A 77 -20.09 -46.12 -20.50
C ASP A 77 -19.87 -47.29 -21.50
N PRO A 78 -19.53 -48.51 -21.05
CA PRO A 78 -19.22 -49.64 -21.94
C PRO A 78 -20.42 -50.11 -22.77
N SER A 79 -21.64 -49.66 -22.45
CA SER A 79 -22.86 -50.15 -23.10
C SER A 79 -23.38 -49.28 -24.25
N THR A 80 -22.99 -48.01 -24.32
CA THR A 80 -23.61 -47.05 -25.26
C THR A 80 -22.64 -46.09 -25.95
N GLY A 81 -21.35 -46.06 -25.59
CA GLY A 81 -20.32 -45.34 -26.37
C GLY A 81 -20.48 -43.82 -26.48
N TYR A 82 -21.47 -43.21 -25.82
CA TYR A 82 -21.67 -41.76 -25.81
C TYR A 82 -20.86 -41.08 -24.71
N TYR A 83 -20.11 -40.06 -25.08
CA TYR A 83 -19.33 -39.22 -24.16
C TYR A 83 -20.26 -38.23 -23.45
N GLN A 84 -20.39 -38.33 -22.13
CA GLN A 84 -21.07 -37.32 -21.32
C GLN A 84 -20.02 -36.37 -20.72
N PRO A 85 -20.02 -35.07 -21.08
CA PRO A 85 -19.14 -34.11 -20.42
C PRO A 85 -19.57 -33.96 -18.95
N PRO A 86 -18.62 -33.88 -18.00
CA PRO A 86 -18.96 -33.67 -16.60
C PRO A 86 -19.73 -32.35 -16.45
N PRO A 87 -20.71 -32.27 -15.53
CA PRO A 87 -21.37 -31.02 -15.23
C PRO A 87 -20.31 -29.99 -14.81
N PRO A 88 -20.46 -28.71 -15.19
CA PRO A 88 -19.46 -27.70 -14.92
C PRO A 88 -19.17 -27.67 -13.42
N THR A 89 -17.95 -28.07 -13.04
CA THR A 89 -17.50 -27.99 -11.66
C THR A 89 -17.52 -26.53 -11.26
N THR A 90 -18.52 -26.13 -10.47
CA THR A 90 -18.59 -24.82 -9.85
C THR A 90 -17.40 -24.70 -8.91
N ARG A 91 -16.37 -23.97 -9.34
CA ARG A 91 -15.22 -23.63 -8.51
C ARG A 91 -15.75 -22.89 -7.29
N ARG A 92 -15.88 -23.55 -6.14
CA ARG A 92 -16.14 -22.86 -4.88
C ARG A 92 -14.93 -21.95 -4.66
N LEU A 93 -15.18 -20.65 -4.62
CA LEU A 93 -14.20 -19.67 -4.17
C LEU A 93 -13.61 -20.18 -2.86
N SER A 94 -12.27 -20.15 -2.76
CA SER A 94 -11.58 -20.63 -1.58
C SER A 94 -12.21 -20.01 -0.33
N PRO A 95 -12.59 -20.80 0.69
CA PRO A 95 -13.12 -20.27 1.95
C PRO A 95 -12.06 -19.46 2.71
N PHE A 96 -10.81 -19.50 2.23
CA PHE A 96 -9.71 -18.69 2.71
C PHE A 96 -9.88 -17.25 2.20
N GLN A 97 -10.67 -16.49 2.94
CA GLN A 97 -10.63 -15.04 2.85
C GLN A 97 -9.31 -14.63 3.49
N PRO A 98 -8.40 -13.94 2.75
CA PRO A 98 -7.17 -13.47 3.36
C PRO A 98 -7.53 -12.63 4.59
N PRO A 99 -6.78 -12.77 5.70
CA PRO A 99 -7.05 -12.00 6.89
C PRO A 99 -7.08 -10.50 6.54
N PRO A 100 -8.03 -9.72 7.11
CA PRO A 100 -8.09 -8.29 6.86
C PRO A 100 -6.73 -7.68 7.21
N LEU A 101 -6.28 -6.70 6.41
CA LEU A 101 -5.00 -6.03 6.64
C LEU A 101 -4.93 -5.53 8.09
N THR A 102 -3.79 -5.76 8.74
CA THR A 102 -3.59 -5.29 10.13
C THR A 102 -3.80 -3.78 10.18
N PRO A 103 -4.57 -3.28 11.15
CA PRO A 103 -4.94 -1.86 11.19
C PRO A 103 -3.70 -0.98 11.35
N LEU A 104 -3.72 0.20 10.75
CA LEU A 104 -2.55 1.08 10.75
C LEU A 104 -2.29 1.68 12.15
N THR A 105 -1.02 1.78 12.52
CA THR A 105 -0.52 2.46 13.72
C THR A 105 0.36 3.62 13.30
N LEU A 106 0.00 4.82 13.73
CA LEU A 106 0.76 6.05 13.49
C LEU A 106 1.60 6.37 14.73
N ALA A 107 2.93 6.34 14.59
CA ALA A 107 3.89 6.57 15.67
C ALA A 107 4.68 7.88 15.46
N GLY A 108 5.09 8.53 16.55
CA GLY A 108 5.99 9.70 16.50
C GLY A 108 5.36 11.04 16.88
N TYR A 109 4.05 11.10 17.15
CA TYR A 109 3.46 12.29 17.76
C TYR A 109 3.96 12.47 19.20
N THR A 110 4.49 13.66 19.52
CA THR A 110 4.83 14.02 20.90
C THR A 110 3.58 14.22 21.75
N ALA A 111 3.69 14.03 23.07
CA ALA A 111 2.59 14.28 24.00
C ALA A 111 2.12 15.75 24.02
N SER A 112 3.01 16.69 23.65
CA SER A 112 2.69 18.10 23.53
C SER A 112 1.88 18.45 22.27
N THR A 113 1.82 17.55 21.26
CA THR A 113 1.11 17.82 20.01
C THR A 113 -0.41 17.69 20.20
N SER A 114 -1.10 18.84 20.12
CA SER A 114 -2.57 18.92 20.17
C SER A 114 -3.24 18.10 19.07
N ARG A 115 -4.45 17.57 19.33
CA ARG A 115 -5.23 16.81 18.35
C ARG A 115 -5.54 17.61 17.08
N GLN A 116 -5.68 18.93 17.19
CA GLN A 116 -5.97 19.80 16.05
C GLN A 116 -4.77 19.98 15.11
N SER A 117 -3.56 19.83 15.64
CA SER A 117 -2.30 19.90 14.89
C SER A 117 -1.96 18.58 14.19
N ARG A 118 -2.68 17.49 14.49
CA ARG A 118 -2.51 16.19 13.83
C ARG A 118 -3.26 16.21 12.51
N LEU A 119 -2.51 16.18 11.41
CA LEU A 119 -3.05 16.30 10.07
C LEU A 119 -3.53 14.95 9.57
N LEU A 120 -2.68 13.92 9.73
CA LEU A 120 -2.98 12.57 9.29
C LEU A 120 -3.89 11.83 10.29
N SER A 121 -5.12 11.52 9.88
CA SER A 121 -6.02 10.61 10.59
C SER A 121 -5.75 9.16 10.18
N LYS A 122 -6.10 8.22 11.06
CA LYS A 122 -5.93 6.78 10.79
C LYS A 122 -6.74 6.33 9.57
N SER A 123 -7.98 6.79 9.44
CA SER A 123 -8.83 6.48 8.28
C SER A 123 -8.21 6.98 6.97
N LEU A 124 -7.74 8.22 6.95
CA LEU A 124 -7.09 8.80 5.77
C LEU A 124 -5.78 8.08 5.42
N ALA A 125 -5.01 7.67 6.43
CA ALA A 125 -3.80 6.89 6.23
C ALA A 125 -4.08 5.49 5.65
N GLU A 126 -5.20 4.85 6.04
CA GLU A 126 -5.64 3.58 5.45
C GLU A 126 -6.06 3.75 3.97
N GLU A 127 -6.73 4.84 3.60
CA GLU A 127 -7.04 5.16 2.19
C GLU A 127 -5.76 5.34 1.36
N ILE A 128 -4.79 6.09 1.87
CA ILE A 128 -3.48 6.27 1.20
C ILE A 128 -2.75 4.93 1.09
N ARG A 129 -2.80 4.09 2.14
CA ARG A 129 -2.13 2.78 2.14
C ARG A 129 -2.59 1.89 0.99
N LEU A 130 -3.85 1.95 0.58
CA LEU A 130 -4.37 1.17 -0.55
C LEU A 130 -3.71 1.53 -1.89
N LEU A 131 -3.14 2.73 -2.00
CA LEU A 131 -2.46 3.22 -3.20
C LEU A 131 -0.94 3.05 -3.15
N LEU A 132 -0.39 2.75 -1.97
CA LEU A 132 1.04 2.49 -1.83
C LEU A 132 1.42 1.21 -2.60
N PRO A 133 2.69 1.09 -3.04
CA PRO A 133 3.19 -0.16 -3.61
C PRO A 133 2.91 -1.36 -2.70
N PRO A 134 2.52 -2.54 -3.23
CA PRO A 134 2.12 -3.71 -2.43
C PRO A 134 3.11 -4.09 -1.32
N ARG A 135 4.40 -3.85 -1.55
CA ARG A 135 5.48 -4.08 -0.56
C ARG A 135 5.30 -3.23 0.70
N LEU A 136 4.89 -1.97 0.56
CA LEU A 136 4.67 -1.05 1.67
C LEU A 136 3.29 -1.23 2.32
N GLN A 137 2.32 -1.78 1.58
CA GLN A 137 1.00 -2.11 2.12
C GLN A 137 1.06 -3.12 3.26
N LEU A 138 2.11 -3.94 3.35
CA LEU A 138 2.29 -4.91 4.43
C LEU A 138 2.74 -4.26 5.75
N LEU A 139 3.29 -3.05 5.69
CA LEU A 139 3.76 -2.32 6.87
C LEU A 139 2.58 -1.66 7.57
N SER A 140 2.36 -2.05 8.83
CA SER A 140 1.27 -1.51 9.65
C SER A 140 1.67 -0.26 10.44
N THR A 141 2.96 0.05 10.53
CA THR A 141 3.49 1.15 11.34
C THR A 141 4.06 2.25 10.46
N TRP A 142 3.52 3.46 10.56
CA TRP A 142 4.11 4.65 9.94
C TRP A 142 4.73 5.53 11.01
N SER A 143 5.93 6.03 10.75
CA SER A 143 6.65 6.90 11.69
C SER A 143 6.65 8.34 11.21
N LEU A 144 6.29 9.26 12.09
CA LEU A 144 6.37 10.69 11.84
C LEU A 144 7.84 11.11 11.80
N THR A 145 8.31 11.54 10.62
CA THR A 145 9.69 12.02 10.43
C THR A 145 9.78 13.52 10.67
N TYR A 146 8.78 14.27 10.20
CA TYR A 146 8.73 15.71 10.34
C TYR A 146 7.30 16.18 10.59
N SER A 147 7.17 17.21 11.41
CA SER A 147 5.90 17.90 11.66
C SER A 147 6.20 19.35 11.94
N LEU A 148 5.52 20.25 11.23
CA LEU A 148 5.67 21.69 11.37
C LEU A 148 5.40 22.15 12.81
N ALA A 149 4.47 21.50 13.51
CA ALA A 149 4.14 21.81 14.89
C ALA A 149 5.24 21.40 15.90
N GLN A 150 6.08 20.42 15.57
CA GLN A 150 7.11 19.90 16.47
C GLN A 150 8.52 20.40 16.13
N HIS A 151 8.81 20.60 14.84
CA HIS A 151 10.18 20.82 14.33
C HIS A 151 10.40 22.23 13.76
N GLY A 152 9.37 23.07 13.72
CA GLY A 152 9.44 24.43 13.17
C GLY A 152 9.02 24.50 11.70
N SER A 153 9.26 25.63 11.05
CA SER A 153 8.79 25.92 9.68
C SER A 153 9.91 25.96 8.63
N ALA A 154 11.11 25.47 8.93
CA ALA A 154 12.23 25.53 7.99
C ALA A 154 12.33 24.27 7.13
N LEU A 155 12.36 24.41 5.81
CA LEU A 155 12.52 23.30 4.87
C LEU A 155 13.86 22.57 5.04
N SER A 156 14.91 23.29 5.46
CA SER A 156 16.21 22.71 5.76
C SER A 156 16.16 21.67 6.88
N THR A 157 15.31 21.86 7.90
CA THR A 157 15.15 20.88 8.99
C THR A 157 14.41 19.64 8.51
N LEU A 158 13.43 19.79 7.61
CA LEU A 158 12.76 18.67 6.95
C LEU A 158 13.78 17.81 6.20
N TYR A 159 14.65 18.40 5.37
CA TYR A 159 15.68 17.66 4.65
C TYR A 159 16.69 16.98 5.58
N ALA A 160 17.11 17.65 6.64
CA ALA A 160 18.01 17.06 7.63
C ALA A 160 17.41 15.81 8.29
N LEU A 161 16.11 15.83 8.65
CA LEU A 161 15.43 14.68 9.25
C LEU A 161 15.22 13.54 8.24
N CYS A 162 14.95 13.88 6.98
CA CYS A 162 14.80 12.89 5.91
C CYS A 162 16.11 12.16 5.58
N SER A 163 17.26 12.83 5.78
CA SER A 163 18.58 12.23 5.53
C SER A 163 18.81 10.93 6.33
N SER A 164 18.23 10.82 7.53
CA SER A 164 18.32 9.61 8.39
C SER A 164 17.62 8.37 7.81
N HIS A 165 16.73 8.59 6.83
CA HIS A 165 15.96 7.56 6.15
C HIS A 165 16.35 7.44 4.66
N SER A 166 17.26 8.29 4.18
CA SER A 166 17.75 8.23 2.80
C SER A 166 18.49 6.90 2.55
N GLY A 167 18.20 6.27 1.41
CA GLY A 167 18.78 4.98 1.02
C GLY A 167 18.13 3.74 1.66
N LYS A 168 17.20 3.92 2.62
CA LYS A 168 16.37 2.80 3.10
C LYS A 168 15.27 2.48 2.11
N ARG A 169 14.83 1.21 2.10
CA ARG A 169 13.72 0.78 1.24
C ARG A 169 12.39 1.16 1.89
N GLY A 170 11.86 2.31 1.50
CA GLY A 170 10.56 2.80 1.94
C GLY A 170 10.09 3.94 1.05
N GLY A 171 9.07 4.64 1.52
CA GLY A 171 8.59 5.87 0.89
C GLY A 171 8.14 6.87 1.95
N PHE A 172 7.81 8.08 1.50
CA PHE A 172 7.38 9.17 2.36
C PHE A 172 5.99 9.64 1.96
N VAL A 173 5.11 9.86 2.93
CA VAL A 173 3.80 10.47 2.73
C VAL A 173 3.87 11.90 3.25
N LEU A 174 3.82 12.86 2.34
CA LEU A 174 3.69 14.28 2.62
C LEU A 174 2.22 14.62 2.80
N VAL A 175 1.90 15.27 3.92
CA VAL A 175 0.56 15.70 4.30
C VAL A 175 0.60 17.19 4.58
N ILE A 176 -0.27 17.94 3.93
CA ILE A 176 -0.38 19.39 4.05
C ILE A 176 -1.83 19.72 4.37
N ARG A 177 -2.02 20.73 5.21
CA ARG A 177 -3.33 21.35 5.42
C ARG A 177 -3.28 22.83 5.14
N ASP A 178 -4.26 23.28 4.38
CA ASP A 178 -4.44 24.69 4.05
C ASP A 178 -5.26 25.44 5.12
N ALA A 179 -5.45 26.74 4.89
CA ALA A 179 -6.28 27.63 5.70
C ALA A 179 -7.78 27.27 5.65
N GLN A 180 -8.27 26.71 4.54
CA GLN A 180 -9.64 26.23 4.35
C GLN A 180 -9.90 24.84 4.97
N LYS A 181 -8.91 24.29 5.70
CA LYS A 181 -8.94 22.94 6.30
C LYS A 181 -8.97 21.80 5.28
N GLY A 182 -8.70 22.08 4.01
CA GLY A 182 -8.42 21.06 3.00
C GLY A 182 -7.14 20.31 3.35
N THR A 183 -7.16 18.98 3.24
CA THR A 183 -5.97 18.14 3.50
C THR A 183 -5.56 17.46 2.22
N PHE A 184 -4.33 17.67 1.78
CA PHE A 184 -3.81 17.10 0.54
C PHE A 184 -2.31 16.87 0.66
N GLY A 185 -1.73 16.24 -0.34
CA GLY A 185 -0.30 16.01 -0.35
C GLY A 185 0.12 15.04 -1.42
N ALA A 186 1.22 14.36 -1.13
CA ALA A 186 1.89 13.50 -2.08
C ALA A 186 2.45 12.26 -1.38
N TYR A 187 2.54 11.18 -2.12
CA TYR A 187 3.44 10.08 -1.80
C TYR A 187 4.72 10.22 -2.63
N LEU A 188 5.86 10.13 -1.96
CA LEU A 188 7.19 10.24 -2.50
C LEU A 188 7.88 8.88 -2.36
N SER A 189 8.37 8.36 -3.49
CA SER A 189 9.11 7.10 -3.53
C SER A 189 10.53 7.21 -2.95
N ASP A 190 11.09 8.42 -2.90
CA ASP A 190 12.43 8.69 -2.40
C ASP A 190 12.40 9.83 -1.36
N ALA A 191 13.44 9.90 -0.52
CA ALA A 191 13.56 10.93 0.50
C ALA A 191 13.73 12.31 -0.14
N PRO A 192 12.94 13.31 0.29
CA PRO A 192 13.09 14.67 -0.19
C PRO A 192 14.47 15.21 0.22
N ARG A 193 15.28 15.54 -0.78
CA ARG A 193 16.63 16.11 -0.64
C ARG A 193 16.88 17.14 -1.75
N PRO A 194 17.65 18.20 -1.48
CA PRO A 194 18.09 19.12 -2.53
C PRO A 194 18.84 18.36 -3.64
N HIS A 195 18.40 18.51 -4.89
CA HIS A 195 18.99 17.84 -6.04
C HIS A 195 18.81 18.69 -7.32
N PRO A 196 19.84 18.83 -8.18
CA PRO A 196 19.78 19.70 -9.36
C PRO A 196 18.86 19.20 -10.49
N SER A 197 18.32 17.99 -10.37
CA SER A 197 17.41 17.40 -11.35
C SER A 197 16.23 16.73 -10.66
N TYR A 198 15.15 16.53 -11.41
CA TYR A 198 14.04 15.68 -10.99
C TYR A 198 14.51 14.27 -10.65
N TYR A 199 13.88 13.68 -9.64
CA TYR A 199 14.09 12.31 -9.20
C TYR A 199 12.79 11.69 -8.66
N GLY A 200 12.85 10.43 -8.25
CA GLY A 200 11.70 9.63 -7.85
C GLY A 200 11.30 8.62 -8.92
N SER A 201 10.56 7.60 -8.51
CA SER A 201 9.97 6.59 -9.40
C SER A 201 8.52 6.92 -9.74
N GLY A 202 7.99 6.25 -10.78
CA GLY A 202 6.57 6.29 -11.14
C GLY A 202 5.61 5.66 -10.11
N GLU A 203 6.09 5.33 -8.91
CA GLU A 203 5.24 4.96 -7.77
C GLU A 203 4.74 6.21 -7.01
N CYS A 204 5.28 7.41 -7.30
CA CYS A 204 4.80 8.67 -6.72
C CYS A 204 3.34 8.96 -7.16
N PHE A 205 2.59 9.63 -6.30
CA PHE A 205 1.25 10.10 -6.64
C PHE A 205 0.86 11.31 -5.78
N LEU A 206 -0.05 12.13 -6.30
CA LEU A 206 -0.68 13.20 -5.54
C LEU A 206 -2.04 12.73 -5.01
N TRP A 207 -2.50 13.32 -3.92
CA TRP A 207 -3.81 13.01 -3.36
C TRP A 207 -4.39 14.23 -2.65
N ARG A 208 -5.71 14.24 -2.53
CA ARG A 208 -6.46 15.23 -1.76
C ARG A 208 -7.62 14.57 -1.03
N ALA A 209 -7.97 15.13 0.10
CA ALA A 209 -8.99 14.65 0.99
C ALA A 209 -9.80 15.81 1.58
N PHE A 210 -11.12 15.71 1.46
CA PHE A 210 -12.04 16.64 2.08
C PHE A 210 -12.75 15.96 3.24
N ARG A 211 -12.65 16.56 4.43
CA ARG A 211 -13.43 16.15 5.59
C ARG A 211 -14.82 16.73 5.41
N LEU A 212 -15.78 15.90 5.04
CA LEU A 212 -17.17 16.32 5.02
C LEU A 212 -17.62 16.49 6.47
N PRO A 213 -18.29 17.60 6.84
CA PRO A 213 -18.99 17.65 8.10
C PRO A 213 -19.95 16.46 8.12
N ALA A 214 -19.87 15.64 9.17
CA ALA A 214 -20.75 14.51 9.36
C ALA A 214 -22.19 14.94 9.05
N LEU A 215 -22.79 14.35 8.00
CA LEU A 215 -24.20 14.56 7.75
C LEU A 215 -24.94 14.20 9.04
N PRO A 216 -25.79 15.09 9.58
CA PRO A 216 -26.66 14.69 10.67
C PRO A 216 -27.49 13.51 10.17
N ASP A 217 -27.48 12.46 10.98
CA ASP A 217 -28.22 11.21 10.83
C ASP A 217 -29.50 11.38 10.00
N LEU A 218 -29.57 10.75 8.82
CA LEU A 218 -30.73 10.82 7.91
C LEU A 218 -31.98 10.09 8.48
N SER A 219 -31.94 9.69 9.75
CA SER A 219 -33.04 9.05 10.48
C SER A 219 -34.20 10.01 10.81
N SER A 220 -34.07 11.32 10.57
CA SER A 220 -35.10 12.32 10.91
C SER A 220 -35.60 13.18 9.75
N LEU A 221 -35.34 12.83 8.49
CA LEU A 221 -35.99 13.54 7.38
C LEU A 221 -37.44 13.04 7.23
N PRO A 222 -38.45 13.92 7.17
CA PRO A 222 -39.80 13.51 6.82
C PRO A 222 -39.75 12.86 5.41
N PRO A 223 -40.50 11.77 5.18
CA PRO A 223 -40.56 11.18 3.85
C PRO A 223 -40.98 12.26 2.84
N PRO A 224 -40.36 12.30 1.63
CA PRO A 224 -40.76 13.25 0.62
C PRO A 224 -42.27 13.08 0.34
N PRO A 225 -43.05 14.17 0.21
CA PRO A 225 -44.45 14.05 -0.14
C PRO A 225 -44.54 13.27 -1.45
N SER A 226 -45.37 12.21 -1.45
CA SER A 226 -45.65 11.42 -2.63
C SER A 226 -46.30 12.30 -3.69
N GLU A 227 -45.48 12.94 -4.53
CA GLU A 227 -45.94 13.52 -5.77
C GLU A 227 -45.68 12.55 -6.91
N ASP A 228 -46.80 12.16 -7.48
CA ASP A 228 -47.02 11.41 -8.71
C ASP A 228 -46.13 11.97 -9.84
N THR A 229 -45.22 11.17 -10.40
CA THR A 229 -44.50 11.52 -11.63
C THR A 229 -44.51 10.33 -12.60
N THR A 230 -45.62 10.20 -13.31
CA THR A 230 -45.59 9.65 -14.67
C THR A 230 -44.72 10.58 -15.52
N HIS A 231 -43.58 10.05 -15.99
CA HIS A 231 -42.55 10.68 -16.84
C HIS A 231 -41.41 11.46 -16.14
N ALA A 232 -40.38 10.74 -15.68
CA ALA A 232 -38.99 11.22 -15.78
C ALA A 232 -38.00 10.04 -15.83
N VAL A 233 -36.98 10.20 -16.67
CA VAL A 233 -36.07 9.19 -17.21
C VAL A 233 -35.05 8.69 -16.16
N ARG A 234 -34.71 7.39 -16.23
CA ARG A 234 -33.79 6.63 -15.35
C ARG A 234 -32.40 7.31 -15.16
N MET A 235 -32.05 7.55 -13.89
CA MET A 235 -30.67 7.55 -13.37
C MET A 235 -30.63 6.51 -12.23
N THR A 236 -29.75 5.51 -12.29
CA THR A 236 -29.67 4.44 -11.28
C THR A 236 -28.45 4.60 -10.38
N THR A 237 -28.68 4.89 -9.10
CA THR A 237 -27.72 4.64 -8.01
C THR A 237 -28.23 3.44 -7.22
N ILE A 238 -27.48 2.33 -7.27
CA ILE A 238 -27.79 1.12 -6.51
C ILE A 238 -27.33 1.32 -5.06
N GLY A 239 -28.29 1.61 -4.16
CA GLY A 239 -28.13 1.43 -2.72
C GLY A 239 -28.59 0.03 -2.32
N ALA A 240 -27.75 -0.69 -1.57
CA ALA A 240 -28.04 -2.05 -1.11
C ALA A 240 -29.22 -2.08 -0.12
N LEU A 241 -30.24 -2.89 -0.41
CA LEU A 241 -31.26 -3.26 0.57
C LEU A 241 -30.65 -4.20 1.62
N PRO A 242 -30.96 -4.02 2.92
CA PRO A 242 -30.97 -5.11 3.87
C PRO A 242 -32.30 -5.86 3.77
N ARG A 243 -32.19 -7.17 3.55
CA ARG A 243 -33.24 -8.17 3.81
C ARG A 243 -33.76 -8.04 5.24
N THR A 244 -35.07 -8.28 5.38
CA THR A 244 -35.80 -8.50 6.62
C THR A 244 -35.10 -9.49 7.58
N PRO A 245 -35.26 -9.28 8.89
CA PRO A 245 -36.14 -10.20 9.60
C PRO A 245 -37.15 -9.51 10.54
N SER A 246 -38.20 -10.28 10.78
CA SER A 246 -39.39 -10.03 11.57
C SER A 246 -39.17 -9.66 13.05
N SER A 247 -40.01 -8.73 13.50
CA SER A 247 -40.52 -8.45 14.86
C SER A 247 -40.26 -9.50 15.96
N ASN A 248 -39.60 -9.10 17.05
CA ASN A 248 -40.22 -8.90 18.38
C ASN A 248 -39.18 -8.59 19.50
N SER A 249 -39.64 -7.76 20.45
CA SER A 249 -39.24 -7.64 21.88
C SER A 249 -38.15 -6.63 22.33
N LEU A 250 -38.65 -5.54 22.95
CA LEU A 250 -38.40 -5.02 24.31
C LEU A 250 -36.95 -4.83 24.86
N THR A 251 -36.52 -3.54 24.83
CA THR A 251 -35.74 -2.74 25.83
C THR A 251 -34.28 -3.15 26.21
N PRO A 252 -33.50 -2.31 26.95
CA PRO A 252 -32.53 -1.40 26.34
C PRO A 252 -31.13 -1.47 26.99
N SER A 253 -30.06 -1.73 26.23
CA SER A 253 -28.69 -1.37 26.64
C SER A 253 -27.72 -1.64 25.52
N GLY A 254 -27.09 -0.57 25.07
CA GLY A 254 -26.09 -0.62 24.02
C GLY A 254 -25.82 0.80 23.61
N SER A 255 -24.91 1.45 24.35
CA SER A 255 -24.19 2.64 23.92
C SER A 255 -23.42 2.31 22.64
N GLY A 256 -24.14 2.26 21.53
CA GLY A 256 -23.60 2.36 20.19
C GLY A 256 -23.46 3.83 19.88
N THR A 257 -22.50 4.49 20.53
CA THR A 257 -21.95 5.72 19.97
C THR A 257 -21.25 5.33 18.68
N ALA A 258 -22.01 5.17 17.60
CA ALA A 258 -21.48 5.36 16.26
C ALA A 258 -21.03 6.83 16.26
N THR A 259 -19.77 7.06 16.66
CA THR A 259 -19.08 8.30 16.37
C THR A 259 -19.36 8.56 14.90
N PRO A 260 -20.00 9.68 14.53
CA PRO A 260 -20.33 9.92 13.14
C PRO A 260 -19.01 9.87 12.40
N SER A 261 -18.81 8.81 11.61
CA SER A 261 -17.58 8.60 10.88
C SER A 261 -17.44 9.80 9.98
N GLU A 262 -16.48 10.66 10.29
CA GLU A 262 -16.10 11.80 9.48
C GLU A 262 -15.97 11.28 8.04
N ALA A 263 -16.94 11.63 7.19
CA ALA A 263 -16.98 11.10 5.83
C ALA A 263 -15.87 11.81 5.06
N ILE A 264 -14.81 11.08 4.72
CA ILE A 264 -13.67 11.63 3.99
C ILE A 264 -13.90 11.37 2.51
N ARG A 265 -13.95 12.44 1.71
CA ARG A 265 -13.91 12.33 0.25
C ARG A 265 -12.46 12.34 -0.19
N PHE A 266 -11.95 11.15 -0.51
CA PHE A 266 -10.57 10.95 -0.96
C PHE A 266 -10.49 10.88 -2.49
N LYS A 267 -9.49 11.55 -3.08
CA LYS A 267 -9.16 11.47 -4.50
C LYS A 267 -7.65 11.40 -4.66
N ALA A 268 -7.18 10.48 -5.48
CA ALA A 268 -5.76 10.34 -5.81
C ALA A 268 -5.52 10.49 -7.30
N PHE A 269 -4.29 10.86 -7.61
CA PHE A 269 -3.79 11.20 -8.94
C PHE A 269 -2.48 10.40 -9.15
N PRO A 270 -2.59 9.18 -9.70
CA PRO A 270 -1.43 8.34 -9.95
C PRO A 270 -0.55 8.91 -11.05
N TYR A 271 0.69 8.45 -11.10
CA TYR A 271 1.63 8.79 -12.16
C TYR A 271 1.09 8.43 -13.55
N THR A 272 1.13 9.39 -14.48
CA THR A 272 0.60 9.23 -15.85
C THR A 272 1.59 8.57 -16.80
N GLY A 273 2.89 8.61 -16.49
CA GLY A 273 3.95 8.14 -17.39
C GLY A 273 4.27 9.07 -18.55
N LEU A 274 3.73 10.29 -18.59
CA LEU A 274 4.00 11.25 -19.67
C LEU A 274 5.36 11.94 -19.54
N ASN A 275 5.85 12.12 -18.31
CA ASN A 275 7.16 12.73 -18.03
C ASN A 275 7.69 12.26 -16.67
N ASP A 276 9.01 12.24 -16.48
CA ASP A 276 9.63 11.77 -15.23
C ASP A 276 9.84 12.90 -14.19
N PHE A 277 9.04 13.96 -14.23
CA PHE A 277 9.18 15.14 -13.36
C PHE A 277 8.48 14.93 -12.00
N SER A 278 8.81 13.83 -11.32
CA SER A 278 8.11 13.39 -10.11
C SER A 278 8.41 14.27 -8.88
N ILE A 279 9.67 14.36 -8.46
CA ILE A 279 10.09 15.10 -7.27
C ILE A 279 11.21 16.06 -7.67
N TYR A 280 11.10 17.32 -7.26
CA TYR A 280 12.18 18.29 -7.42
C TYR A 280 12.30 19.14 -6.17
N CYS A 281 13.53 19.32 -5.71
CA CYS A 281 13.81 19.90 -4.41
C CYS A 281 15.05 20.75 -4.54
N GLU A 282 14.96 21.98 -4.09
CA GLU A 282 16.08 22.89 -3.95
C GLU A 282 16.19 23.33 -2.49
N THR A 283 17.15 24.20 -2.18
CA THR A 283 17.24 24.80 -0.84
C THR A 283 16.07 25.71 -0.53
N GLU A 284 15.48 26.33 -1.56
CA GLU A 284 14.42 27.34 -1.42
C GLU A 284 13.01 26.77 -1.58
N PHE A 285 12.84 25.57 -2.14
CA PHE A 285 11.52 25.02 -2.34
C PHE A 285 11.51 23.50 -2.50
N LEU A 286 10.33 22.93 -2.25
CA LEU A 286 9.99 21.53 -2.48
C LEU A 286 8.85 21.47 -3.49
N SER A 287 9.02 20.72 -4.58
CA SER A 287 7.97 20.51 -5.57
C SER A 287 7.78 19.03 -5.94
N VAL A 288 6.54 18.71 -6.30
CA VAL A 288 6.10 17.38 -6.70
C VAL A 288 5.21 17.51 -7.93
N GLY A 289 5.60 16.88 -9.03
CA GLY A 289 4.86 16.85 -10.30
C GLY A 289 5.09 18.09 -11.15
N GLY A 290 6.16 18.11 -11.94
CA GLY A 290 6.48 19.20 -12.86
C GLY A 290 5.78 19.08 -14.23
N GLY A 291 5.30 20.21 -14.74
CA GLY A 291 4.84 20.35 -16.13
C GLY A 291 5.85 21.06 -17.02
N GLU A 292 5.68 20.95 -18.34
CA GLU A 292 6.48 21.68 -19.34
C GLU A 292 6.31 23.21 -19.24
N ASP A 293 5.19 23.68 -18.67
CA ASP A 293 4.88 25.10 -18.46
C ASP A 293 5.49 25.69 -17.16
N GLY A 294 6.35 24.95 -16.45
CA GLY A 294 6.85 25.37 -15.13
C GLY A 294 5.78 25.37 -14.03
N LYS A 295 4.64 24.72 -14.29
CA LYS A 295 3.58 24.48 -13.31
C LYS A 295 3.93 23.26 -12.48
N TYR A 296 3.61 23.32 -11.19
CA TYR A 296 3.82 22.22 -10.26
C TYR A 296 2.49 21.71 -9.75
N GLY A 297 2.36 20.38 -9.68
CA GLY A 297 1.22 19.71 -9.06
C GLY A 297 1.09 20.12 -7.59
N LEU A 298 2.24 20.19 -6.91
CA LEU A 298 2.40 20.70 -5.57
C LEU A 298 3.76 21.39 -5.45
N TRP A 299 3.78 22.58 -4.88
CA TRP A 299 4.99 23.35 -4.59
C TRP A 299 4.86 24.01 -3.22
N LEU A 300 5.96 24.05 -2.47
CA LEU A 300 6.08 24.66 -1.15
C LEU A 300 7.36 25.48 -1.06
N ASP A 301 7.25 26.63 -0.38
CA ASP A 301 8.35 27.53 -0.07
C ASP A 301 9.27 27.00 1.06
N GLN A 302 10.47 27.57 1.18
CA GLN A 302 11.48 27.28 2.21
C GLN A 302 10.98 27.45 3.63
N ASP A 303 10.06 28.39 3.84
CA ASP A 303 9.47 28.67 5.14
C ASP A 303 8.21 27.83 5.42
N LEU A 304 7.80 26.97 4.48
CA LEU A 304 6.60 26.12 4.61
C LEU A 304 5.35 26.91 5.02
N ARG A 305 5.26 28.18 4.61
CA ARG A 305 4.15 29.11 4.90
C ARG A 305 3.17 29.19 3.75
N THR A 306 3.67 29.11 2.54
CA THR A 306 2.92 29.27 1.31
C THR A 306 3.20 28.10 0.39
N GLY A 307 2.21 27.75 -0.40
CA GLY A 307 2.33 26.73 -1.43
C GLY A 307 1.52 27.07 -2.66
N ILE A 308 1.84 26.38 -3.74
CA ILE A 308 1.15 26.48 -5.03
C ILE A 308 0.72 25.06 -5.44
N SER A 309 -0.50 24.92 -5.95
CA SER A 309 -0.97 23.67 -6.54
C SER A 309 -1.71 23.94 -7.82
N GLU A 310 -1.21 23.38 -8.91
CA GLU A 310 -1.79 23.50 -10.24
C GLU A 310 -1.94 22.14 -10.90
N ALA A 311 -2.52 22.12 -12.09
CA ALA A 311 -2.54 20.91 -12.90
C ALA A 311 -1.14 20.58 -13.42
N SER A 312 -0.73 19.31 -13.31
CA SER A 312 0.53 18.80 -13.85
C SER A 312 0.30 17.64 -14.81
N LEU A 313 1.13 17.54 -15.85
CA LEU A 313 1.10 16.41 -16.78
C LEU A 313 1.59 15.11 -16.13
N THR A 314 2.51 15.19 -15.16
CA THR A 314 3.09 14.06 -14.43
C THR A 314 2.04 13.20 -13.74
N PHE A 315 1.03 13.84 -13.14
CA PHE A 315 -0.01 13.16 -12.36
C PHE A 315 -1.42 13.34 -12.93
N GLY A 316 -1.59 14.18 -13.95
CA GLY A 316 -2.91 14.52 -14.50
C GLY A 316 -3.85 15.09 -13.44
N ASN A 317 -3.29 15.75 -12.42
CA ASN A 317 -4.04 16.28 -11.30
C ASN A 317 -4.71 17.60 -11.66
N GLU A 318 -5.74 17.95 -10.89
CA GLU A 318 -6.27 19.30 -10.81
C GLU A 318 -5.65 20.01 -9.59
N GLY A 319 -5.96 21.30 -9.40
CA GLY A 319 -5.56 22.01 -8.18
C GLY A 319 -6.00 21.26 -6.91
N LEU A 320 -5.05 21.01 -6.01
CA LEU A 320 -5.28 20.18 -4.83
C LEU A 320 -6.01 20.94 -3.71
N SER A 321 -5.72 22.23 -3.55
CA SER A 321 -6.39 23.12 -2.58
C SER A 321 -7.65 23.75 -3.16
N GLU A 322 -8.66 23.95 -2.31
CA GLU A 322 -9.88 24.71 -2.64
C GLU A 322 -9.68 26.23 -2.54
N GLU A 323 -8.58 26.71 -1.94
CA GLU A 323 -8.25 28.14 -1.84
C GLU A 323 -7.93 28.73 -3.23
N GLY A 324 -7.48 27.89 -4.16
CA GLY A 324 -7.14 28.25 -5.52
C GLY A 324 -5.70 27.84 -5.87
N ARG A 325 -5.06 28.64 -6.73
CA ARG A 325 -3.68 28.38 -7.20
C ARG A 325 -2.67 28.40 -6.07
N GLY A 326 -2.71 29.45 -5.25
CA GLY A 326 -1.86 29.60 -4.07
C GLY A 326 -2.66 29.30 -2.81
N PHE A 327 -2.03 28.67 -1.83
CA PHE A 327 -2.66 28.35 -0.55
C PHE A 327 -1.75 28.69 0.63
N GLY A 328 -2.38 29.09 1.73
CA GLY A 328 -1.69 29.29 3.02
C GLY A 328 -1.52 27.96 3.75
N VAL A 329 -0.29 27.63 4.13
CA VAL A 329 0.02 26.39 4.85
C VAL A 329 -0.23 26.57 6.34
N VAL A 330 -1.14 25.77 6.89
CA VAL A 330 -1.42 25.73 8.35
C VAL A 330 -0.58 24.64 9.03
N GLY A 331 -0.30 23.54 8.32
CA GLY A 331 0.49 22.46 8.85
C GLY A 331 1.07 21.58 7.76
N VAL A 332 2.25 21.04 8.03
CA VAL A 332 2.94 20.06 7.21
C VAL A 332 3.38 18.90 8.09
N GLU A 333 3.13 17.68 7.63
CA GLU A 333 3.62 16.45 8.21
C GLU A 333 4.28 15.60 7.11
N LEU A 334 5.35 14.92 7.48
CA LEU A 334 6.01 13.95 6.64
C LEU A 334 6.14 12.63 7.39
N TRP A 335 5.57 11.58 6.81
CA TRP A 335 5.52 10.25 7.39
C TRP A 335 6.41 9.30 6.60
N TRP A 336 7.29 8.60 7.29
CA TRP A 336 8.06 7.51 6.71
C TRP A 336 7.27 6.19 6.76
N VAL A 337 7.23 5.52 5.61
CA VAL A 337 6.62 4.20 5.41
C VAL A 337 7.70 3.25 4.90
N GLY A 338 8.36 2.57 5.82
CA GLY A 338 9.43 1.63 5.51
C GLY A 338 9.87 0.85 6.74
N GLY A 339 10.46 -0.33 6.50
CA GLY A 339 11.01 -1.23 7.52
C GLY A 339 12.50 -1.42 7.36
#